data_AF-A0AA95DZX7-F1
#
_entry.id   AF-A0AA95DZX7-F1
#
_cell.length_a   1.000
_cell.length_b   1.000
_cell.length_c   1.000
_cell.angle_alpha   90.00
_cell.angle_beta   90.00
_cell.angle_gamma   90.00
#
_symmetry.space_group_name_H-M   'P 1'
#
loop_
_entity.id
_entity.type
_entity.pdbx_description
1 polymer ?
#
loop_
_entity_poly.entity_id
_entity_poly.type
_entity_poly.pdbx_seq_one_letter_code
_entity_poly.pdbx_strand_id
1 'polypeptide(L)'
;MTSQRKKFDMAGAEAFAQLSPIQSASYHYINDGFTDIPKAVLREYFTNELINQGAKAKYIDKVLATALAELSYPIPTNGDKYTWSGCQRAAYAGISQSTWSDNKLCKSVNFIIDTVRSNADTASREIQLQMMTHQ
;
A
#
# COMPACT_ATOMS: atom_id res chain seq x y z
N MET A 1 8.94 23.40 -20.51
CA MET A 1 9.05 24.00 -19.16
C MET A 1 7.83 23.75 -18.26
N THR A 2 6.76 23.11 -18.74
CA THR A 2 5.52 22.84 -17.99
C THR A 2 5.62 21.72 -16.94
N SER A 3 6.63 20.85 -17.01
CA SER A 3 6.77 19.69 -16.10
C SER A 3 7.32 20.06 -14.71
N GLN A 4 8.30 20.97 -14.63
CA GLN A 4 8.92 21.31 -13.35
C GLN A 4 8.01 22.16 -12.47
N ARG A 5 7.32 23.17 -13.02
CA ARG A 5 6.33 23.96 -12.25
C ARG A 5 5.26 23.08 -11.63
N LYS A 6 4.66 22.16 -12.40
CA LYS A 6 3.68 21.19 -11.87
C LYS A 6 4.23 20.33 -10.73
N LYS A 7 5.52 19.95 -10.77
CA LYS A 7 6.15 19.20 -9.67
C LYS A 7 6.33 20.07 -8.41
N PHE A 8 6.70 21.34 -8.56
CA PHE A 8 6.81 22.27 -7.44
C PHE A 8 5.43 22.59 -6.83
N ASP A 9 4.41 22.78 -7.66
CA ASP A 9 3.03 23.04 -7.22
C ASP A 9 2.46 21.83 -6.44
N MET A 10 2.77 20.61 -6.90
CA MET A 10 2.34 19.38 -6.23
C MET A 10 3.07 19.14 -4.91
N ALA A 11 4.39 19.39 -4.86
CA ALA A 11 5.17 19.30 -3.63
C ALA A 11 4.72 20.36 -2.60
N GLY A 12 4.35 21.56 -3.06
CA GLY A 12 3.74 22.58 -2.22
C GLY A 12 2.39 22.11 -1.65
N ALA A 13 1.50 21.62 -2.52
CA ALA A 13 0.19 21.11 -2.10
C ALA A 13 0.29 19.95 -1.09
N GLU A 14 1.26 19.05 -1.26
CA GLU A 14 1.52 17.96 -0.31
C GLU A 14 1.93 18.47 1.07
N ALA A 15 2.80 19.50 1.13
CA ALA A 15 3.20 20.12 2.38
C ALA A 15 2.02 20.77 3.14
N PHE A 16 1.03 21.28 2.43
CA PHE A 16 -0.18 21.88 3.02
C PHE A 16 -1.30 20.86 3.30
N ALA A 17 -1.24 19.67 2.70
CA ALA A 17 -2.23 18.61 2.89
C ALA A 17 -2.16 17.92 4.27
N GLN A 18 -1.14 18.22 5.09
CA GLN A 18 -0.96 17.67 6.45
C GLN A 18 -1.15 16.15 6.53
N LEU A 19 -0.64 15.43 5.53
CA LEU A 19 -0.80 13.98 5.44
C LEU A 19 -0.14 13.28 6.63
N SER A 20 -0.82 12.28 7.19
CA SER A 20 -0.17 11.37 8.13
C SER A 20 1.00 10.64 7.45
N PRO A 21 2.00 10.17 8.23
CA PRO A 21 3.14 9.45 7.67
C PRO A 21 2.74 8.24 6.81
N ILE A 22 1.64 7.55 7.17
CA ILE A 22 1.16 6.38 6.42
C ILE A 22 0.43 6.78 5.14
N GLN A 23 -0.29 7.90 5.13
CA GLN A 23 -0.92 8.44 3.92
C GLN A 23 0.14 8.87 2.90
N SER A 24 1.15 9.64 3.32
CA SER A 24 2.27 10.03 2.46
C SER A 24 3.05 8.80 1.98
N ALA A 25 3.41 7.86 2.86
CA ALA A 25 4.09 6.64 2.45
C ALA A 25 3.26 5.79 1.48
N SER A 26 1.95 5.67 1.69
CA SER A 26 1.06 4.95 0.76
C SER A 26 0.98 5.63 -0.60
N TYR A 27 0.85 6.95 -0.62
CA TYR A 27 0.82 7.76 -1.84
C TYR A 27 2.11 7.60 -2.64
N HIS A 28 3.27 7.81 -2.02
CA HIS A 28 4.57 7.66 -2.67
C HIS A 28 4.84 6.22 -3.10
N TYR A 29 4.45 5.22 -2.29
CA TYR A 29 4.63 3.83 -2.68
C TYR A 29 3.90 3.50 -3.98
N ILE A 30 2.66 3.96 -4.16
CA ILE A 30 1.89 3.72 -5.38
C ILE A 30 2.34 4.61 -6.55
N ASN A 31 2.60 5.90 -6.30
CA ASN A 31 2.77 6.89 -7.37
C ASN A 31 4.23 7.07 -7.82
N ASP A 32 5.21 6.79 -6.96
CA ASP A 32 6.64 6.94 -7.29
C ASP A 32 7.27 5.66 -7.82
N GLY A 33 6.46 4.64 -8.14
CA GLY A 33 6.91 3.38 -8.72
C GLY A 33 7.44 2.37 -7.70
N PHE A 34 6.82 2.27 -6.53
CA PHE A 34 7.08 1.21 -5.53
C PHE A 34 8.49 1.24 -4.94
N THR A 35 8.99 2.43 -4.63
CA THR A 35 10.36 2.64 -4.10
C THR A 35 10.56 2.12 -2.68
N ASP A 36 11.81 1.86 -2.30
CA ASP A 36 12.14 1.18 -1.03
C ASP A 36 11.92 2.06 0.22
N ILE A 37 12.01 3.38 0.10
CA ILE A 37 11.82 4.30 1.24
C ILE A 37 10.38 4.22 1.79
N PRO A 38 9.33 4.50 1.02
CA PRO A 38 7.95 4.38 1.50
C PRO A 38 7.63 2.92 1.86
N LYS A 39 8.21 1.94 1.16
CA LYS A 39 8.07 0.51 1.49
C LYS A 39 8.55 0.19 2.91
N ALA A 40 9.66 0.76 3.37
CA ALA A 40 10.18 0.55 4.71
C ALA A 40 9.22 1.09 5.79
N VAL A 41 8.69 2.31 5.58
CA VAL A 41 7.70 2.93 6.48
C VAL A 41 6.43 2.08 6.57
N LEU A 42 5.91 1.62 5.42
CA LEU A 42 4.74 0.74 5.38
C LEU A 42 5.01 -0.60 6.08
N ARG A 43 6.19 -1.19 5.91
CA ARG A 43 6.55 -2.45 6.58
C ARG A 43 6.55 -2.30 8.10
N GLU A 44 7.14 -1.24 8.63
CA GLU A 44 7.17 -0.98 10.08
C GLU A 44 5.75 -0.83 10.64
N TYR A 45 4.94 0.02 10.00
CA TYR A 45 3.56 0.26 10.40
C TYR A 45 2.73 -1.03 10.40
N PHE A 46 2.69 -1.74 9.28
CA PHE A 46 1.87 -2.94 9.17
C PHE A 46 2.40 -4.13 9.96
N THR A 47 3.70 -4.15 10.31
CA THR A 47 4.22 -5.14 11.26
C THR A 47 3.51 -5.00 12.61
N ASN A 48 3.44 -3.77 13.13
CA ASN A 48 2.76 -3.48 14.39
C ASN A 48 1.25 -3.77 14.31
N GLU A 49 0.59 -3.36 13.23
CA GLU A 49 -0.84 -3.63 13.02
C GLU A 49 -1.15 -5.14 12.97
N LEU A 50 -0.33 -5.92 12.26
CA LEU A 50 -0.52 -7.37 12.18
C LEU A 50 -0.27 -8.06 13.52
N ILE A 51 0.72 -7.60 14.30
CA ILE A 51 0.94 -8.10 15.67
C ILE A 51 -0.30 -7.81 16.52
N ASN A 52 -0.83 -6.59 16.48
CA ASN A 52 -2.01 -6.18 17.25
C ASN A 52 -3.27 -6.97 16.85
N GLN A 53 -3.37 -7.39 15.59
CA GLN A 53 -4.45 -8.26 15.09
C GLN A 53 -4.24 -9.75 15.42
N GLY A 54 -3.16 -10.12 16.11
CA GLY A 54 -2.86 -11.50 16.50
C GLY A 54 -2.28 -12.36 15.38
N ALA A 55 -1.70 -11.76 14.33
CA ALA A 55 -1.01 -12.51 13.30
C ALA A 55 0.24 -13.19 13.89
N LYS A 56 0.49 -14.44 13.48
CA LYS A 56 1.66 -15.19 13.95
C LYS A 56 2.93 -14.54 13.39
N ALA A 57 3.85 -14.14 14.27
CA ALA A 57 5.08 -13.43 13.94
C ALA A 57 5.86 -14.05 12.75
N LYS A 58 5.96 -15.39 12.71
CA LYS A 58 6.65 -16.13 11.64
C LYS A 58 6.09 -15.92 10.22
N TYR A 59 4.87 -15.40 10.08
CA TYR A 59 4.24 -15.15 8.78
C TYR A 59 4.15 -13.67 8.41
N ILE A 60 4.39 -12.76 9.35
CA ILE A 60 4.19 -11.32 9.15
C ILE A 60 5.04 -10.82 7.98
N ASP A 61 6.33 -11.12 7.98
CA ASP A 61 7.24 -10.67 6.92
C ASP A 61 6.81 -11.16 5.53
N LYS A 62 6.41 -12.43 5.43
CA LYS A 62 5.93 -13.06 4.20
C LYS A 62 4.62 -12.42 3.72
N VAL A 63 3.70 -12.14 4.64
CA VAL A 63 2.42 -11.47 4.33
C VAL A 63 2.67 -10.05 3.83
N LEU A 64 3.53 -9.28 4.49
CA LEU A 64 3.90 -7.92 4.09
C LEU A 64 4.55 -7.91 2.71
N ALA A 65 5.55 -8.76 2.50
CA ALA A 65 6.24 -8.88 1.21
C ALA A 65 5.27 -9.24 0.09
N THR A 66 4.31 -10.14 0.37
CA THR A 66 3.29 -10.54 -0.61
C THR A 66 2.34 -9.39 -0.94
N ALA A 67 1.81 -8.68 0.07
CA ALA A 67 0.89 -7.56 -0.13
C ALA A 67 1.54 -6.40 -0.89
N LEU A 68 2.74 -6.02 -0.48
CA LEU A 68 3.47 -4.91 -1.10
C LEU A 68 3.93 -5.24 -2.52
N ALA A 69 4.26 -6.51 -2.81
CA ALA A 69 4.53 -6.95 -4.16
C ALA A 69 3.27 -6.99 -5.02
N GLU A 70 2.14 -7.46 -4.49
CA GLU A 70 0.89 -7.51 -5.27
C GLU A 70 0.41 -6.10 -5.67
N LEU A 71 0.62 -5.10 -4.82
CA LEU A 71 0.32 -3.70 -5.14
C LEU A 71 1.09 -3.19 -6.37
N SER A 72 2.24 -3.77 -6.72
CA SER A 72 2.98 -3.37 -7.92
C SER A 72 2.43 -3.95 -9.23
N TYR A 73 1.41 -4.80 -9.15
CA TYR A 73 0.74 -5.33 -10.33
C TYR A 73 -0.51 -4.52 -10.68
N PRO A 74 -0.85 -4.39 -11.98
CA PRO A 74 -2.08 -3.73 -12.40
C PRO A 74 -3.31 -4.34 -11.73
N ILE A 75 -4.29 -3.50 -11.40
CA ILE A 75 -5.59 -3.95 -10.90
C ILE A 75 -6.27 -4.77 -12.02
N PRO A 76 -6.82 -5.96 -11.72
CA PRO A 76 -7.52 -6.76 -12.71
C PRO A 76 -8.67 -6.02 -13.38
N THR A 77 -8.79 -6.16 -14.70
CA THR A 77 -9.90 -5.56 -15.48
C THR A 77 -11.18 -6.41 -15.46
N ASN A 78 -11.13 -7.60 -14.85
CA ASN A 78 -12.23 -8.54 -14.76
C ASN A 78 -13.20 -8.27 -13.59
N GLY A 79 -13.00 -7.17 -12.84
CA GLY A 79 -13.80 -6.82 -11.68
C GLY A 79 -13.26 -7.38 -10.35
N ASP A 80 -12.18 -8.16 -10.37
CA ASP A 80 -11.54 -8.63 -9.15
C ASP A 80 -10.80 -7.50 -8.43
N LYS A 81 -11.00 -7.43 -7.11
CA LYS A 81 -10.33 -6.43 -6.25
C LYS A 81 -8.83 -6.68 -6.11
N TYR A 82 -8.37 -7.91 -6.30
CA TYR A 82 -7.02 -8.37 -6.00
C TYR A 82 -6.41 -9.07 -7.19
N THR A 83 -5.14 -8.80 -7.47
CA THR A 83 -4.42 -9.34 -8.63
C THR A 83 -4.15 -10.83 -8.47
N TRP A 84 -3.87 -11.26 -7.24
CA TRP A 84 -3.51 -12.65 -6.97
C TRP A 84 -4.59 -13.37 -6.17
N SER A 85 -4.89 -14.59 -6.62
CA SER A 85 -5.64 -15.57 -5.84
C SER A 85 -4.86 -15.97 -4.58
N GLY A 86 -5.55 -16.54 -3.59
CA GLY A 86 -4.90 -17.06 -2.39
C GLY A 86 -3.82 -18.11 -2.69
N CYS A 87 -4.02 -18.92 -3.74
CA CYS A 87 -3.05 -19.90 -4.18
C CYS A 87 -1.77 -19.24 -4.73
N GLN A 88 -1.90 -18.18 -5.54
CA GLN A 88 -0.77 -17.42 -6.06
C GLN A 88 -0.01 -16.71 -4.94
N ARG A 89 -0.73 -16.12 -3.98
CA ARG A 89 -0.13 -15.50 -2.79
C ARG A 89 0.64 -16.49 -1.93
N ALA A 90 0.06 -17.67 -1.69
CA ALA A 90 0.73 -18.74 -0.94
C ALA A 90 2.02 -19.20 -1.64
N ALA A 91 1.95 -19.37 -2.97
CA ALA A 91 3.11 -19.73 -3.79
C ALA A 91 4.20 -18.65 -3.74
N TYR A 92 3.84 -17.38 -3.92
CA TYR A 92 4.76 -16.24 -3.83
C TYR A 92 5.44 -16.16 -2.45
N ALA A 93 4.66 -16.34 -1.39
CA ALA A 93 5.17 -16.34 -0.02
C ALA A 93 6.04 -17.57 0.34
N GLY A 94 6.04 -18.62 -0.50
CA GLY A 94 6.66 -19.90 -0.17
C GLY A 94 6.03 -20.52 1.10
N ILE A 95 4.70 -20.52 1.17
CA ILE A 95 3.90 -21.14 2.25
C ILE A 95 2.94 -22.14 1.59
N SER A 96 2.78 -23.33 2.17
CA SER A 96 1.81 -24.30 1.63
C SER A 96 0.39 -23.74 1.66
N GLN A 97 -0.43 -24.10 0.68
CA GLN A 97 -1.81 -23.59 0.57
C GLN A 97 -2.65 -23.93 1.81
N SER A 98 -2.48 -25.12 2.38
CA SER A 98 -3.14 -25.50 3.64
C SER A 98 -2.76 -24.56 4.77
N THR A 99 -1.46 -24.35 4.99
CA THR A 99 -0.97 -23.44 6.03
C THR A 99 -1.45 -22.01 5.80
N TRP A 100 -1.47 -21.54 4.56
CA TRP A 100 -1.96 -20.22 4.20
C TRP A 100 -3.44 -20.04 4.55
N SER A 101 -4.26 -21.02 4.20
CA SER A 101 -5.70 -21.06 4.49
C SER A 101 -5.99 -21.14 5.99
N ASP A 102 -5.34 -22.07 6.69
CA ASP A 102 -5.56 -22.32 8.12
C ASP A 102 -5.24 -21.09 8.99
N ASN A 103 -4.23 -20.32 8.56
CA ASN A 103 -3.82 -19.08 9.24
C ASN A 103 -4.51 -17.83 8.68
N LYS A 104 -5.45 -18.00 7.75
CA LYS A 104 -6.26 -16.91 7.15
C LYS A 104 -5.41 -15.78 6.57
N LEU A 105 -4.22 -16.10 6.03
CA LEU A 105 -3.22 -15.10 5.64
C LEU A 105 -3.68 -14.20 4.48
N CYS A 106 -4.62 -14.66 3.64
CA CYS A 106 -5.28 -13.79 2.65
C CYS A 106 -5.95 -12.57 3.29
N LYS A 107 -6.52 -12.71 4.49
CA LYS A 107 -7.20 -11.58 5.17
C LYS A 107 -6.19 -10.50 5.55
N SER A 108 -5.04 -10.90 6.06
CA SER A 108 -3.95 -9.97 6.39
C SER A 108 -3.38 -9.29 5.15
N VAL A 109 -3.21 -10.02 4.04
CA VAL A 109 -2.79 -9.42 2.76
C VAL A 109 -3.84 -8.42 2.26
N ASN A 110 -5.12 -8.78 2.27
CA ASN A 110 -6.22 -7.90 1.87
C ASN A 110 -6.26 -6.62 2.70
N PHE A 111 -6.12 -6.74 4.02
CA PHE A 111 -6.07 -5.61 4.93
C PHE A 111 -4.97 -4.61 4.52
N ILE A 112 -3.74 -5.08 4.30
CA ILE A 112 -2.63 -4.22 3.88
C ILE A 112 -2.93 -3.53 2.54
N ILE A 113 -3.34 -4.30 1.54
CA ILE A 113 -3.63 -3.77 0.19
C ILE A 113 -4.73 -2.70 0.26
N ASP A 114 -5.82 -2.99 0.98
CA ASP A 114 -6.96 -2.10 1.11
C ASP A 114 -6.59 -0.81 1.86
N THR A 115 -5.84 -0.93 2.96
CA THR A 115 -5.38 0.23 3.73
C THR A 115 -4.42 1.10 2.93
N VAL A 116 -3.46 0.53 2.21
CA VAL A 116 -2.53 1.29 1.37
C VAL A 116 -3.26 2.02 0.25
N ARG A 117 -4.16 1.33 -0.47
CA ARG A 117 -4.96 1.97 -1.54
C ARG A 117 -5.84 3.10 -0.99
N SER A 118 -6.58 2.84 0.09
CA SER A 118 -7.44 3.85 0.70
C SER A 118 -6.66 5.07 1.19
N ASN A 119 -5.49 4.86 1.79
CA ASN A 119 -4.62 5.95 2.23
C ASN A 119 -4.04 6.75 1.07
N ALA A 120 -3.62 6.09 -0.02
CA ALA A 120 -3.14 6.76 -1.22
C ALA A 120 -4.25 7.57 -1.91
N ASP A 121 -5.46 7.03 -1.99
CA ASP A 121 -6.63 7.73 -2.53
C ASP A 121 -6.96 8.97 -1.67
N THR A 122 -6.90 8.83 -0.36
CA THR A 122 -7.13 9.94 0.59
C THR A 122 -6.07 11.01 0.40
N ALA A 123 -4.79 10.64 0.39
CA ALA A 123 -3.69 11.56 0.13
C ALA A 123 -3.82 12.28 -1.21
N SER A 124 -4.17 11.56 -2.28
CA SER A 124 -4.39 12.15 -3.60
C SER A 124 -5.52 13.18 -3.58
N ARG A 125 -6.60 12.93 -2.84
CA ARG A 125 -7.72 13.88 -2.72
C ARG A 125 -7.32 15.13 -1.94
N GLU A 126 -6.62 14.98 -0.82
CA GLU A 126 -6.14 16.10 -0.01
C GLU A 126 -5.15 16.98 -0.80
N ILE A 127 -4.20 16.37 -1.52
CA ILE A 127 -3.27 17.09 -2.40
C ILE A 127 -4.05 17.87 -3.48
N GLN A 128 -5.03 17.24 -4.12
CA GLN A 128 -5.85 17.91 -5.14
C GLN A 128 -6.66 19.08 -4.57
N LEU A 129 -7.22 18.95 -3.37
CA LEU A 129 -7.93 20.04 -2.69
C LEU A 129 -7.03 21.25 -2.45
N GLN A 130 -5.80 21.03 -2.00
CA GLN A 130 -4.82 22.11 -1.84
C GLN A 130 -4.44 22.74 -3.18
N MET A 131 -4.26 21.95 -4.24
CA MET A 131 -3.99 22.47 -5.58
C MET A 131 -5.12 23.33 -6.14
N MET A 132 -6.38 23.07 -5.78
CA MET A 132 -7.54 23.88 -6.19
C MET A 132 -7.70 25.15 -5.35
N THR A 133 -7.29 25.10 -4.07
CA THR A 133 -7.42 26.23 -3.13
C THR A 133 -6.34 27.29 -3.34
N HIS A 134 -5.21 26.92 -3.96
CA HIS A 134 -4.07 27.80 -4.25
C HIS A 134 -3.93 28.20 -5.74
N GLN A 135 -4.99 28.06 -6.54
CA GLN A 135 -5.11 28.62 -7.90
C GLN A 135 -5.66 30.05 -7.88
#